data_AF-A0A0U3DUW7-F1
#
_entry.id   AF-A0A0U3DUW7-F1
#
_cell.length_a   1.000
_cell.length_b   1.000
_cell.length_c   1.000
_cell.angle_alpha   90.00
_cell.angle_beta   90.00
_cell.angle_gamma   90.00
#
_symmetry.space_group_name_H-M   'P 1'
#
loop_
_entity.id
_entity.type
_entity.pdbx_description
1 polymer ?
#
loop_
_entity_poly.entity_id
_entity_poly.type
_entity_poly.pdbx_seq_one_letter_code
_entity_poly.pdbx_strand_id
1 'polypeptide(L)'
;MHQIEWTEYSREDYDKLDGSQKVFVDKALNRIKLRGMGAGQPLHGALAQCNKLKNKKMGLRVIFREVKGKVEVIQVVVIGKRDNEAVYKIAENRIK
;
A
#
# COMPACT_ATOMS: atom_id res chain seq x y z
N MET A 1 5.66 2.73 18.10
CA MET A 1 5.13 3.00 16.74
C MET A 1 6.08 2.38 15.74
N HIS A 2 5.56 1.80 14.67
CA HIS A 2 6.34 1.23 13.58
C HIS A 2 6.88 2.33 12.68
N GLN A 3 8.13 2.19 12.25
CA GLN A 3 8.73 3.06 11.26
C GLN A 3 8.21 2.68 9.86
N ILE A 4 7.83 3.69 9.08
CA ILE A 4 7.44 3.51 7.68
C ILE A 4 8.61 3.88 6.78
N GLU A 5 8.87 3.02 5.79
CA GLU A 5 9.77 3.32 4.68
C GLU A 5 9.00 3.34 3.37
N TRP A 6 9.40 4.24 2.48
CA TRP A 6 8.83 4.37 1.16
C TRP A 6 9.83 3.84 0.14
N THR A 7 9.36 3.00 -0.76
CA THR A 7 10.07 2.75 -2.02
C THR A 7 9.95 3.96 -2.93
N GLU A 8 10.87 4.13 -3.89
CA GLU A 8 10.77 5.15 -4.93
C GLU A 8 9.43 5.07 -5.66
N TYR A 9 9.02 3.86 -6.07
CA TYR A 9 7.75 3.62 -6.71
C TYR A 9 6.54 4.09 -5.88
N SER A 10 6.50 3.76 -4.59
CA SER A 10 5.39 4.16 -3.73
C SER A 10 5.33 5.66 -3.50
N ARG A 11 6.49 6.34 -3.51
CA ARG A 11 6.57 7.80 -3.39
C ARG A 11 6.04 8.46 -4.66
N GLU A 12 6.47 8.00 -5.82
CA GLU A 12 5.92 8.49 -7.09
C GLU A 12 4.42 8.26 -7.22
N ASP A 13 3.91 7.10 -6.79
CA ASP A 13 2.48 6.86 -6.85
C ASP A 13 1.72 7.83 -5.93
N TYR A 14 2.26 8.11 -4.73
CA TYR A 14 1.68 9.06 -3.78
C TYR A 14 1.68 10.49 -4.32
N ASP A 15 2.76 10.91 -4.99
CA ASP A 15 2.89 12.28 -5.51
C ASP A 15 1.84 12.58 -6.58
N LYS A 16 1.45 11.57 -7.36
CA LYS A 16 0.41 11.64 -8.41
C LYS A 16 -1.02 11.71 -7.88
N LEU A 17 -1.23 11.53 -6.57
CA LEU A 17 -2.57 11.55 -5.99
C LEU A 17 -3.14 12.96 -5.89
N ASP A 18 -4.47 13.06 -6.06
CA ASP A 18 -5.20 14.28 -5.73
C ASP A 18 -5.33 14.49 -4.21
N GLY A 19 -5.76 15.69 -3.80
CA GLY A 19 -5.86 16.03 -2.37
C GLY A 19 -6.78 15.10 -1.57
N SER A 20 -7.90 14.68 -2.14
CA SER A 20 -8.83 13.77 -1.45
C SER A 20 -8.23 12.37 -1.26
N GLN A 21 -7.46 11.91 -2.26
CA GLN A 21 -6.78 10.63 -2.24
C GLN A 21 -5.63 10.63 -1.22
N LYS A 22 -4.85 11.71 -1.15
CA LYS A 22 -3.78 11.89 -0.16
C LYS A 22 -4.32 11.80 1.28
N VAL A 23 -5.46 12.44 1.56
CA VAL A 23 -6.11 12.35 2.89
C VAL A 23 -6.41 10.91 3.30
N PHE A 24 -6.87 10.05 2.38
CA PHE A 24 -7.06 8.64 2.70
C PHE A 24 -5.73 7.93 2.97
N VAL A 25 -4.72 8.16 2.13
CA VAL A 25 -3.42 7.50 2.26
C VAL A 25 -2.73 7.92 3.55
N ASP A 26 -2.76 9.19 3.93
CA ASP A 26 -2.21 9.67 5.21
C ASP A 26 -2.85 8.98 6.41
N LYS A 27 -4.17 8.79 6.38
CA LYS A 27 -4.88 8.02 7.42
C LYS A 27 -4.45 6.55 7.43
N ALA A 28 -4.25 5.95 6.26
CA ALA A 28 -3.76 4.58 6.14
C ALA A 28 -2.34 4.45 6.72
N LEU A 29 -1.44 5.39 6.40
CA LEU A 29 -0.07 5.43 6.93
C LEU A 29 -0.05 5.62 8.45
N ASN A 30 -0.89 6.50 9.00
CA ASN A 30 -1.00 6.66 10.45
C ASN A 30 -1.46 5.37 11.14
N ARG A 31 -2.41 4.65 10.53
CA ARG A 31 -2.83 3.33 11.01
C ARG A 31 -1.71 2.30 10.94
N ILE A 32 -0.90 2.31 9.89
CA ILE A 32 0.29 1.45 9.74
C ILE A 32 1.34 1.78 10.80
N LYS A 33 1.66 3.06 11.05
CA LYS A 33 2.57 3.47 12.14
C LYS A 33 2.12 2.96 13.50
N LEU A 34 0.80 2.91 13.74
CA LEU A 34 0.26 2.44 15.00
C LEU A 34 0.24 0.91 15.14
N ARG A 35 -0.14 0.19 14.08
CA ARG A 35 -0.47 -1.25 14.15
C ARG A 35 0.46 -2.18 13.37
N GLY A 36 1.41 -1.64 12.62
CA GLY A 36 2.34 -2.41 11.80
C GLY A 36 1.60 -3.25 10.75
N MET A 37 2.02 -4.50 10.59
CA MET A 37 1.35 -5.46 9.71
C MET A 37 -0.12 -5.69 10.09
N GLY A 38 -0.49 -5.59 11.37
CA GLY A 38 -1.88 -5.71 11.83
C GLY A 38 -2.82 -4.57 11.35
N ALA A 39 -2.30 -3.57 10.62
CA ALA A 39 -3.12 -2.51 10.07
C ALA A 39 -4.05 -2.97 8.94
N GLY A 40 -3.63 -3.96 8.13
CA GLY A 40 -4.26 -4.30 6.85
C GLY A 40 -4.80 -5.73 6.76
N GLN A 41 -5.43 -6.03 5.62
CA GLN A 41 -5.84 -7.39 5.25
C GLN A 41 -4.64 -8.11 4.62
N PRO A 42 -4.31 -9.35 5.02
CA PRO A 42 -3.26 -10.12 4.38
C PRO A 42 -3.56 -10.40 2.91
N LEU A 43 -2.51 -10.42 2.10
CA LEU A 43 -2.53 -10.91 0.73
C LEU A 43 -2.10 -12.39 0.70
N HIS A 44 -2.19 -12.99 -0.48
CA HIS A 44 -1.91 -14.41 -0.70
C HIS A 44 -1.08 -14.58 -1.97
N GLY A 45 -0.61 -15.81 -2.24
CA GLY A 45 0.22 -16.10 -3.40
C GLY A 45 1.60 -15.43 -3.32
N ALA A 46 2.07 -14.85 -4.42
CA ALA A 46 3.38 -14.19 -4.49
C ALA A 46 3.51 -12.92 -3.59
N LEU A 47 2.39 -12.45 -3.04
CA LEU A 47 2.31 -11.34 -2.09
C LEU A 47 1.95 -11.80 -0.66
N ALA A 48 2.14 -13.07 -0.31
CA ALA A 48 1.75 -13.59 1.01
C ALA A 48 2.41 -12.87 2.20
N GLN A 49 3.56 -12.24 1.97
CA GLN A 49 4.29 -11.40 2.92
C GLN A 49 3.79 -9.95 3.02
N CYS A 50 2.77 -9.60 2.25
CA CYS A 50 2.22 -8.24 2.16
C CYS A 50 0.81 -8.16 2.73
N ASN A 51 0.47 -6.97 3.24
CA ASN A 51 -0.88 -6.60 3.63
C ASN A 51 -1.35 -5.41 2.80
N LYS A 52 -2.68 -5.25 2.72
CA LYS A 52 -3.31 -4.10 2.05
C LYS A 52 -4.32 -3.36 2.92
N LEU A 53 -4.39 -2.05 2.72
CA LEU A 53 -5.54 -1.21 3.06
C LEU A 53 -6.24 -0.78 1.77
N LYS A 54 -7.57 -0.72 1.77
CA LYS A 54 -8.35 -0.36 0.58
C LYS A 54 -9.49 0.60 0.89
N ASN A 55 -9.69 1.59 0.02
CA ASN A 55 -10.90 2.41 -0.01
C ASN A 55 -11.71 2.05 -1.26
N LYS A 56 -12.77 1.26 -1.10
CA LYS A 56 -13.59 0.80 -2.23
C LYS A 56 -14.27 1.96 -2.98
N LYS A 57 -14.69 3.00 -2.27
CA LYS A 57 -15.41 4.15 -2.86
C LYS A 57 -14.49 4.97 -3.78
N MET A 58 -13.23 5.12 -3.39
CA MET A 58 -12.21 5.88 -4.14
C MET A 58 -11.35 5.02 -5.06
N GLY A 59 -11.56 3.70 -5.07
CA GLY A 59 -10.71 2.76 -5.82
C GLY A 59 -9.28 2.62 -5.27
N LEU A 60 -8.92 3.22 -4.14
CA LEU A 60 -7.54 3.29 -3.64
C LEU A 60 -7.09 2.02 -2.91
N ARG A 61 -5.80 1.68 -3.03
CA ARG A 61 -5.11 0.66 -2.23
C ARG A 61 -3.72 1.12 -1.81
N VAL A 62 -3.33 0.74 -0.59
CA VAL A 62 -1.96 0.84 -0.06
C VAL A 62 -1.49 -0.58 0.23
N ILE A 63 -0.40 -1.01 -0.42
CA ILE A 63 0.22 -2.32 -0.22
C ILE A 63 1.55 -2.12 0.49
N PHE A 64 1.76 -2.90 1.55
CA PHE A 64 2.92 -2.78 2.42
C PHE A 64 3.34 -4.14 2.98
N ARG A 65 4.60 -4.25 3.41
CA ARG A 65 5.16 -5.44 4.06
C ARG A 65 6.10 -5.04 5.18
N GLU A 66 6.49 -6.00 6.01
CA GLU A 66 7.56 -5.80 6.99
C GLU A 66 8.90 -6.27 6.41
N VAL A 67 9.91 -5.41 6.49
CA VAL A 67 11.29 -5.70 6.07
C VAL A 67 12.22 -5.20 7.17
N LYS A 68 13.05 -6.08 7.74
CA LYS A 68 14.06 -5.74 8.75
C LYS A 68 13.51 -4.88 9.91
N GLY A 69 12.30 -5.20 10.39
CA GLY A 69 11.63 -4.51 11.51
C GLY A 69 10.98 -3.17 11.16
N LYS A 70 10.92 -2.80 9.88
CA LYS A 70 10.26 -1.59 9.38
C LYS A 70 9.13 -1.95 8.43
N VAL A 71 8.11 -1.11 8.35
CA VAL A 71 7.00 -1.32 7.40
C VAL A 71 7.30 -0.55 6.12
N GLU A 72 7.61 -1.30 5.07
CA GLU A 72 7.86 -0.76 3.74
C GLU A 72 6.53 -0.64 2.97
N VAL A 73 6.21 0.56 2.49
CA VAL A 73 5.12 0.80 1.55
C VAL A 73 5.67 0.57 0.15
N ILE A 74 5.07 -0.38 -0.55
CA ILE A 74 5.54 -0.84 -1.88
C ILE A 74 4.74 -0.16 -3.00
N GLN A 75 3.46 0.15 -2.73
CA GLN A 75 2.56 0.67 -3.74
C GLN A 75 1.38 1.44 -3.14
N VAL A 76 1.04 2.56 -3.77
CA VAL A 76 -0.14 3.36 -3.42
C VAL A 76 -0.90 3.68 -4.71
N VAL A 77 -2.03 3.04 -5.01
CA VAL A 77 -2.67 3.22 -6.32
C VAL A 77 -4.16 3.43 -6.28
N VAL A 78 -4.64 4.23 -7.22
CA VAL A 78 -6.06 4.32 -7.62
C VAL A 78 -6.32 3.20 -8.63
N ILE A 79 -7.34 2.37 -8.39
CA ILE A 79 -7.74 1.31 -9.30
C ILE A 79 -9.15 1.59 -9.84
N GLY A 80 -9.29 1.60 -11.16
CA GLY A 80 -10.58 1.49 -11.84
C GLY A 80 -11.20 0.09 -11.72
N LYS A 81 -12.47 -0.08 -12.09
CA LYS A 81 -13.16 -1.38 -11.98
C LYS A 81 -12.47 -2.54 -12.74
N ARG A 82 -11.70 -2.25 -13.80
CA ARG A 82 -11.09 -3.26 -14.69
C ARG A 82 -9.64 -3.64 -14.33
N ASP A 83 -8.94 -2.87 -13.50
CA ASP A 83 -7.48 -3.04 -13.28
C ASP A 83 -7.12 -3.74 -11.96
N ASN A 84 -8.10 -4.39 -11.33
CA ASN A 84 -7.98 -4.91 -9.97
C ASN A 84 -6.88 -5.97 -9.81
N GLU A 85 -6.63 -6.78 -10.83
CA GLU A 85 -5.55 -7.79 -10.81
C GLU A 85 -4.19 -7.22 -11.22
N ALA A 86 -4.16 -6.27 -12.15
CA ALA A 86 -2.92 -5.68 -12.68
C ALA A 86 -2.06 -5.06 -11.56
N VAL A 87 -2.71 -4.49 -10.55
CA VAL A 87 -2.01 -3.90 -9.40
C VAL A 87 -1.22 -4.92 -8.59
N TYR A 88 -1.75 -6.12 -8.38
CA TYR A 88 -0.99 -7.14 -7.63
C TYR A 88 0.22 -7.61 -8.44
N LYS A 89 0.10 -7.75 -9.77
CA LYS A 89 1.26 -8.05 -10.63
C LYS A 89 2.32 -6.95 -10.59
N ILE A 90 1.92 -5.68 -10.54
CA ILE A 90 2.87 -4.57 -10.37
C ILE A 90 3.54 -4.66 -8.99
N ALA A 91 2.79 -4.88 -7.91
CA ALA A 91 3.34 -5.04 -6.57
C ALA A 91 4.35 -6.18 -6.51
N GLU A 92 4.03 -7.34 -7.09
CA GLU A 92 4.92 -8.50 -7.17
C GLU A 92 6.25 -8.17 -7.84
N ASN A 93 6.23 -7.39 -8.92
CA ASN A 93 7.44 -6.97 -9.62
C ASN A 93 8.27 -5.94 -8.84
N ARG A 94 7.66 -5.13 -7.96
CA ARG A 94 8.35 -4.13 -7.12
C ARG A 94 8.95 -4.72 -5.84
N ILE A 95 8.66 -5.98 -5.54
CA ILE A 95 9.11 -6.72 -4.35
C ILE A 95 10.36 -7.55 -4.62
N LYS A 96 10.65 -7.83 -5.89
CA LYS A 96 11.86 -8.49 -6.37
C LYS A 96 13.08 -7.62 -6.13
#